data_AF-A0A1C5K5H3-F1
#
_entry.id   AF-A0A1C5K5H3-F1
#
_cell.length_a   1.000
_cell.length_b   1.000
_cell.length_c   1.000
_cell.angle_alpha   90.00
_cell.angle_beta   90.00
_cell.angle_gamma   90.00
#
_symmetry.space_group_name_H-M   'P 1'
#
loop_
_entity.id
_entity.type
_entity.pdbx_description
1 polymer ?
#
loop_
_entity_poly.entity_id
_entity_poly.type
_entity_poly.pdbx_seq_one_letter_code
_entity_poly.pdbx_strand_id
1 'polypeptide(L)'
;MSDVLNPLLLGVALGSLYALFGVSFSLIYTPSGVFHLAHGAVFILAVYTIYGLTVNAGLPWYLGLLGALVLAAAYGVLIELAVYRVLRRRNASHLIVFIASTSVLVLTQGVLSIAFGTGHIGLPLQAKSLSDKLSLTNAQLASVVVTWTLIVPLAVVLKRSVWGTTIRAVGNSVEAARRRGINVPRVYLACFAIGSALLAPAAFLQTWSVGATPTVGLHVALIATAVTLIGGKRGVWSTAVVGVALGVVQALSLLVFPSGWQEGVTFLVLFLVVVVTGLAQARKLGHLR
;
A
#
# COMPACT_ATOMS: atom_id res chain seq x y z
N MET A 1 12.82 13.83 27.90
CA MET A 1 11.93 12.62 27.86
C MET A 1 10.87 12.75 26.76
N SER A 2 10.37 13.96 26.46
CA SER A 2 9.53 14.28 25.30
C SER A 2 10.22 14.09 23.95
N ASP A 3 11.55 14.23 23.92
CA ASP A 3 12.32 14.36 22.67
C ASP A 3 12.24 13.09 21.83
N VAL A 4 12.26 11.91 22.45
CA VAL A 4 12.17 10.62 21.74
C VAL A 4 10.75 10.05 21.72
N LEU A 5 9.96 10.29 22.77
CA LEU A 5 8.61 9.70 22.89
C LEU A 5 7.66 10.20 21.79
N ASN A 6 7.67 11.50 21.49
CA ASN A 6 6.79 12.07 20.48
C ASN A 6 7.11 11.52 19.07
N PRO A 7 8.36 11.54 18.59
CA PRO A 7 8.73 10.90 17.33
C PRO A 7 8.43 9.41 17.27
N LEU A 8 8.59 8.66 18.37
CA LEU A 8 8.22 7.24 18.41
C LEU A 8 6.73 7.03 18.15
N LEU A 9 5.86 7.79 18.84
CA LEU A 9 4.41 7.66 18.68
C LEU A 9 3.96 8.09 17.27
N LEU A 10 4.51 9.18 16.75
CA LEU A 10 4.28 9.61 15.36
C LEU A 10 4.77 8.56 14.36
N GLY A 11 5.91 7.93 14.64
CA GLY A 11 6.48 6.86 13.82
C GLY A 11 5.62 5.60 13.80
N VAL A 12 5.01 5.24 14.93
CA VAL A 12 4.03 4.13 14.97
C VAL A 12 2.77 4.48 14.17
N ALA A 13 2.28 5.71 14.24
CA ALA A 13 1.13 6.15 13.45
C ALA A 13 1.43 6.14 11.94
N LEU A 14 2.54 6.75 11.52
CA LEU A 14 3.02 6.75 10.14
C LEU A 14 3.29 5.33 9.64
N GLY A 15 3.98 4.55 10.46
CA GLY A 15 4.34 3.17 10.16
C GLY A 15 3.12 2.24 10.08
N SER A 16 2.02 2.57 10.75
CA SER A 16 0.74 1.86 10.59
C SER A 16 0.17 2.09 9.19
N LEU A 17 0.21 3.32 8.66
CA LEU A 17 -0.17 3.55 7.26
C LEU A 17 0.72 2.79 6.29
N TYR A 18 2.04 2.77 6.53
CA TYR A 18 2.98 2.00 5.70
C TYR A 18 2.74 0.50 5.77
N ALA A 19 2.37 0.00 6.94
CA ALA A 19 1.94 -1.39 7.13
C ALA A 19 0.69 -1.68 6.30
N LEU A 20 -0.30 -0.78 6.29
CA LEU A 20 -1.52 -0.96 5.49
C LEU A 20 -1.23 -0.91 3.99
N PHE A 21 -0.41 0.04 3.52
CA PHE A 21 0.04 0.10 2.13
C PHE A 21 0.75 -1.19 1.71
N GLY A 22 1.69 -1.65 2.54
CA GLY A 22 2.43 -2.87 2.32
C GLY A 22 1.51 -4.10 2.31
N VAL A 23 0.66 -4.28 3.32
CA VAL A 23 -0.24 -5.45 3.42
C VAL A 23 -1.20 -5.52 2.23
N SER A 24 -1.72 -4.36 1.83
CA SER A 24 -2.55 -4.20 0.64
C SER A 24 -1.84 -4.71 -0.63
N PHE A 25 -0.60 -4.25 -0.86
CA PHE A 25 0.19 -4.72 -1.99
C PHE A 25 0.63 -6.20 -1.85
N SER A 26 0.99 -6.64 -0.65
CA SER A 26 1.43 -8.01 -0.34
C SER A 26 0.37 -9.05 -0.72
N LEU A 27 -0.90 -8.73 -0.56
CA LEU A 27 -2.01 -9.60 -0.99
C LEU A 27 -2.04 -9.81 -2.51
N ILE A 28 -1.68 -8.78 -3.28
CA ILE A 28 -1.58 -8.82 -4.74
C ILE A 28 -0.28 -9.50 -5.17
N TYR A 29 0.83 -9.14 -4.54
CA TYR A 29 2.17 -9.62 -4.85
C TYR A 29 2.34 -11.11 -4.58
N THR A 30 1.77 -11.63 -3.48
CA THR A 30 1.96 -13.02 -3.05
C THR A 30 1.61 -14.04 -4.15
N PRO A 31 0.42 -14.01 -4.78
CA PRO A 31 0.10 -14.96 -5.84
C PRO A 31 0.64 -14.54 -7.21
N SER A 32 0.78 -13.25 -7.50
CA SER A 32 1.09 -12.76 -8.85
C SER A 32 2.59 -12.62 -9.12
N GLY A 33 3.39 -12.32 -8.11
CA GLY A 33 4.81 -11.93 -8.24
C GLY A 33 5.03 -10.65 -9.05
N VAL A 34 3.97 -9.89 -9.33
CA VAL A 34 4.04 -8.71 -10.20
C VAL A 34 4.41 -7.47 -9.41
N PHE A 35 5.38 -6.71 -9.93
CA PHE A 35 5.68 -5.36 -9.46
C PHE A 35 4.58 -4.38 -9.89
N HIS A 36 3.74 -3.97 -8.94
CA HIS A 36 2.47 -3.26 -9.21
C HIS A 36 2.55 -1.79 -8.79
N LEU A 37 3.24 -0.94 -9.56
CA LEU A 37 3.22 0.53 -9.36
C LEU A 37 1.83 1.15 -9.53
N ALA A 38 0.93 0.48 -10.26
CA ALA A 38 -0.45 0.90 -10.42
C ALA A 38 -1.24 0.83 -9.10
N HIS A 39 -0.66 0.25 -8.03
CA HIS A 39 -1.16 0.38 -6.68
C HIS A 39 -1.30 1.84 -6.23
N GLY A 40 -0.35 2.70 -6.64
CA GLY A 40 -0.43 4.13 -6.43
C GLY A 40 -1.59 4.77 -7.17
N ALA A 41 -1.96 4.25 -8.34
CA ALA A 41 -3.10 4.70 -9.15
C ALA A 41 -4.43 4.44 -8.42
N VAL A 42 -4.56 3.25 -7.83
CA VAL A 42 -5.70 2.87 -6.98
C VAL A 42 -5.79 3.79 -5.76
N PHE A 43 -4.64 4.08 -5.13
CA PHE A 43 -4.59 4.94 -3.95
C PHE A 43 -5.10 6.36 -4.27
N ILE A 44 -4.57 7.00 -5.32
CA ILE A 44 -5.00 8.35 -5.70
C ILE A 44 -6.46 8.37 -6.16
N LEU A 45 -6.93 7.34 -6.86
CA LEU A 45 -8.34 7.23 -7.22
C LEU A 45 -9.22 7.19 -5.97
N ALA A 46 -8.81 6.44 -4.94
CA ALA A 46 -9.52 6.39 -3.67
C ALA A 46 -9.53 7.76 -2.96
N VAL A 47 -8.38 8.45 -2.88
CA VAL A 47 -8.28 9.82 -2.33
C VAL A 47 -9.29 10.76 -2.99
N TYR A 48 -9.26 10.83 -4.33
CA TYR A 48 -10.11 11.76 -5.08
C TYR A 48 -11.58 11.33 -5.12
N THR A 49 -11.88 10.05 -4.97
CA THR A 49 -13.25 9.58 -4.76
C THR A 49 -13.79 10.08 -3.42
N ILE A 50 -13.03 9.93 -2.33
CA ILE A 50 -13.44 10.41 -1.01
C ILE A 50 -13.61 11.93 -1.06
N TYR A 51 -12.61 12.65 -1.59
CA TYR A 51 -12.67 14.10 -1.70
C TYR A 51 -13.86 14.58 -2.55
N GLY A 52 -14.05 14.00 -3.74
CA GLY A 52 -15.15 14.37 -4.63
C GLY A 52 -16.52 14.13 -4.01
N LEU A 53 -16.72 13.00 -3.34
CA LEU A 53 -18.00 12.70 -2.69
C LEU A 53 -18.24 13.56 -1.45
N THR A 54 -17.20 13.87 -0.67
CA THR A 54 -17.36 14.59 0.60
C THR A 54 -17.34 16.10 0.47
N VAL A 55 -16.41 16.64 -0.32
CA VAL A 55 -16.22 18.08 -0.48
C VAL A 55 -17.06 18.61 -1.63
N ASN A 56 -17.00 17.98 -2.81
CA ASN A 56 -17.70 18.51 -3.98
C ASN A 56 -19.20 18.18 -3.96
N ALA A 57 -19.56 16.96 -3.54
CA ALA A 57 -20.96 16.53 -3.47
C ALA A 57 -21.60 16.72 -2.08
N GLY A 58 -20.84 17.16 -1.07
CA GLY A 58 -21.34 17.43 0.29
C GLY A 58 -21.81 16.18 1.06
N LEU A 59 -21.44 14.97 0.62
CA LEU A 59 -21.86 13.75 1.29
C LEU A 59 -21.04 13.51 2.58
N PRO A 60 -21.60 12.78 3.56
CA PRO A 60 -20.86 12.36 4.74
C PRO A 60 -19.62 11.53 4.41
N TRP A 61 -18.57 11.66 5.23
CA TRP A 61 -17.28 11.00 5.03
C TRP A 61 -17.36 9.47 4.89
N TYR A 62 -18.31 8.83 5.58
CA TYR A 62 -18.48 7.38 5.50
C TYR A 62 -19.03 6.92 4.14
N LEU A 63 -19.85 7.74 3.47
CA LEU A 63 -20.29 7.46 2.09
C LEU A 63 -19.15 7.68 1.10
N GLY A 64 -18.32 8.70 1.33
CA GLY A 64 -17.08 8.91 0.57
C GLY A 64 -16.13 7.70 0.66
N LEU A 65 -15.93 7.18 1.88
CA LEU A 65 -15.12 5.98 2.13
C LEU A 65 -15.73 4.73 1.48
N LEU A 66 -17.06 4.55 1.57
CA LEU A 66 -17.74 3.42 0.93
C LEU A 66 -17.62 3.47 -0.60
N GLY A 67 -17.81 4.65 -1.20
CA GLY A 67 -17.61 4.87 -2.63
C GLY A 67 -16.18 4.56 -3.06
N ALA A 68 -15.19 5.00 -2.28
CA ALA A 68 -13.79 4.72 -2.52
C ALA A 68 -13.45 3.23 -2.38
N LEU A 69 -14.06 2.51 -1.44
CA LEU A 69 -13.88 1.07 -1.28
C LEU A 69 -14.35 0.31 -2.53
N VAL A 70 -15.54 0.66 -3.04
CA VAL A 70 -16.11 0.06 -4.24
C VAL A 70 -15.27 0.41 -5.48
N LEU A 71 -14.94 1.68 -5.68
CA LEU A 71 -14.17 2.12 -6.84
C LEU A 71 -12.73 1.60 -6.82
N ALA A 72 -12.08 1.55 -5.65
CA ALA A 72 -10.74 0.97 -5.54
C ALA A 72 -10.74 -0.53 -5.88
N ALA A 73 -11.70 -1.29 -5.35
CA ALA A 73 -11.85 -2.72 -5.68
C ALA A 73 -12.12 -2.93 -7.18
N ALA A 74 -13.05 -2.18 -7.74
CA ALA A 74 -13.41 -2.24 -9.16
C ALA A 74 -12.23 -1.87 -10.06
N TYR A 75 -11.49 -0.82 -9.70
CA TYR A 75 -10.34 -0.35 -10.46
C TYR A 75 -9.17 -1.35 -10.39
N GLY A 76 -8.91 -1.93 -9.22
CA GLY A 76 -7.95 -3.03 -9.08
C GLY A 76 -8.28 -4.23 -9.96
N VAL A 77 -9.56 -4.64 -9.98
CA VAL A 77 -10.06 -5.70 -10.87
C VAL A 77 -9.89 -5.31 -12.33
N LEU A 78 -10.21 -4.07 -12.70
CA LEU A 78 -10.05 -3.57 -14.06
C LEU A 78 -8.59 -3.62 -14.51
N ILE A 79 -7.64 -3.21 -13.66
CA ILE A 79 -6.21 -3.29 -13.96
C ILE A 79 -5.78 -4.74 -14.16
N GLU A 80 -6.20 -5.66 -13.31
CA GLU A 80 -5.91 -7.09 -13.47
C GLU A 80 -6.49 -7.66 -14.76
N LEU A 81 -7.71 -7.30 -15.13
CA LEU A 81 -8.37 -7.78 -16.35
C LEU A 81 -7.76 -7.18 -17.63
N ALA A 82 -7.61 -5.87 -17.68
CA ALA A 82 -7.24 -5.11 -18.87
C ALA A 82 -5.73 -5.10 -19.11
N VAL A 83 -4.93 -5.11 -18.04
CA VAL A 83 -3.47 -4.99 -18.14
C VAL A 83 -2.81 -6.33 -17.84
N TYR A 84 -2.84 -6.79 -16.60
CA TYR A 84 -1.97 -7.89 -16.20
C TYR A 84 -2.37 -9.23 -16.78
N ARG A 85 -3.68 -9.52 -16.90
CA ARG A 85 -4.16 -10.75 -17.53
C ARG A 85 -3.82 -10.79 -19.02
N VAL A 86 -3.95 -9.67 -19.72
CA VAL A 86 -3.61 -9.58 -21.15
C VAL A 86 -2.11 -9.78 -21.34
N LEU A 87 -1.29 -9.07 -20.57
CA LEU A 87 0.17 -9.18 -20.63
C LEU A 87 0.67 -10.59 -20.28
N ARG A 88 0.10 -11.22 -19.24
CA ARG A 88 0.44 -12.61 -18.89
C ARG A 88 0.06 -13.61 -19.99
N ARG A 89 -1.08 -13.42 -20.68
CA ARG A 89 -1.47 -14.29 -21.82
C ARG A 89 -0.52 -14.15 -23.01
N ARG A 90 0.13 -12.99 -23.16
CA ARG A 90 1.11 -12.72 -24.21
C ARG A 90 2.55 -13.01 -23.80
N ASN A 91 2.78 -13.64 -22.63
CA ASN A 91 4.11 -13.89 -22.07
C ASN A 91 5.00 -12.64 -22.04
N ALA A 92 4.41 -11.48 -21.72
CA ALA A 92 5.14 -10.23 -21.65
C ALA A 92 6.28 -10.30 -20.62
N SER A 93 7.41 -9.70 -20.93
CA SER A 93 8.56 -9.62 -20.02
C SER A 93 8.23 -8.80 -18.77
N HIS A 94 8.99 -9.00 -17.69
CA HIS A 94 8.85 -8.20 -16.46
C HIS A 94 9.01 -6.69 -16.71
N LEU A 95 9.86 -6.30 -17.67
CA LEU A 95 10.03 -4.91 -18.07
C LEU A 95 8.75 -4.32 -18.69
N ILE A 96 8.07 -5.07 -19.57
CA ILE A 96 6.80 -4.63 -20.17
C ILE A 96 5.73 -4.48 -19.09
N VAL A 97 5.66 -5.40 -18.13
CA VAL A 97 4.73 -5.33 -17.01
C VAL A 97 5.00 -4.10 -16.13
N PHE A 98 6.28 -3.80 -15.86
CA PHE A 98 6.69 -2.60 -15.14
C PHE A 98 6.29 -1.32 -15.88
N ILE A 99 6.60 -1.22 -17.17
CA ILE A 99 6.23 -0.06 -18.02
C ILE A 99 4.71 0.13 -17.99
N ALA A 100 3.93 -0.92 -18.26
CA ALA A 100 2.47 -0.83 -18.27
C ALA A 100 1.91 -0.41 -16.91
N SER A 101 2.47 -0.93 -15.82
CA SER A 101 2.07 -0.55 -14.47
C SER A 101 2.34 0.93 -14.16
N THR A 102 3.50 1.43 -14.60
CA THR A 102 3.85 2.85 -14.46
C THR A 102 2.95 3.73 -15.32
N SER A 103 2.63 3.29 -16.55
CA SER A 103 1.69 4.00 -17.42
C SER A 103 0.31 4.14 -16.79
N VAL A 104 -0.23 3.09 -16.16
CA VAL A 104 -1.52 3.18 -15.44
C VAL A 104 -1.46 4.22 -14.32
N LEU A 105 -0.38 4.24 -13.54
CA LEU A 105 -0.17 5.26 -12.49
C LEU A 105 -0.16 6.68 -13.07
N VAL A 106 0.68 6.92 -14.07
CA VAL A 106 0.85 8.27 -14.67
C VAL A 106 -0.43 8.73 -15.37
N LEU A 107 -1.12 7.84 -16.10
CA LEU A 107 -2.40 8.16 -16.75
C LEU A 107 -3.47 8.52 -15.73
N THR A 108 -3.60 7.73 -14.66
CA THR A 108 -4.58 8.01 -13.60
C THR A 108 -4.29 9.32 -12.90
N GLN A 109 -3.01 9.57 -12.57
CA GLN A 109 -2.57 10.83 -12.00
C GLN A 109 -2.89 12.01 -12.92
N GLY A 110 -2.62 11.89 -14.23
CA GLY A 110 -2.92 12.93 -15.21
C GLY A 110 -4.41 13.23 -15.31
N VAL A 111 -5.25 12.20 -15.43
CA VAL A 111 -6.71 12.34 -15.48
C VAL A 111 -7.24 13.03 -14.22
N LEU A 112 -6.80 12.61 -13.04
CA LEU A 112 -7.23 13.23 -11.79
C LEU A 112 -6.70 14.66 -11.62
N SER A 113 -5.49 14.94 -12.10
CA SER A 113 -4.94 16.31 -12.09
C SER A 113 -5.71 17.25 -13.00
N ILE A 114 -6.23 16.77 -14.13
CA ILE A 114 -7.12 17.55 -15.01
C ILE A 114 -8.48 17.77 -14.34
N ALA A 115 -9.04 16.74 -13.72
CA ALA A 115 -10.38 16.78 -13.14
C ALA A 115 -10.47 17.59 -11.83
N PHE A 116 -9.44 17.53 -10.98
CA PHE A 116 -9.44 18.13 -9.63
C PHE A 116 -8.35 19.19 -9.41
N GLY A 117 -7.48 19.41 -10.39
CA GLY A 117 -6.30 20.27 -10.26
C GLY A 117 -5.11 19.58 -9.60
N THR A 118 -3.99 20.30 -9.53
CA THR A 118 -2.71 19.82 -8.96
C THR A 118 -2.48 20.27 -7.52
N GLY A 119 -3.41 21.04 -6.95
CA GLY A 119 -3.33 21.60 -5.62
C GLY A 119 -3.40 20.55 -4.51
N HIS A 120 -2.99 20.96 -3.32
CA HIS A 120 -3.15 20.17 -2.11
C HIS A 120 -4.62 20.15 -1.68
N ILE A 121 -5.15 18.95 -1.43
CA ILE A 121 -6.53 18.72 -1.01
C ILE A 121 -6.59 18.10 0.39
N GLY A 122 -7.66 18.40 1.12
CA GLY A 122 -7.92 17.87 2.46
C GLY A 122 -9.40 17.55 2.66
N LEU A 123 -9.70 16.79 3.70
CA LEU A 123 -11.08 16.49 4.09
C LEU A 123 -11.63 17.55 5.04
N PRO A 124 -12.95 17.76 5.09
CA PRO A 124 -13.60 18.69 6.03
C PRO A 124 -13.70 18.08 7.43
N LEU A 125 -12.61 17.46 7.89
CA LEU A 125 -12.46 16.80 9.18
C LEU A 125 -11.23 17.38 9.87
N GLN A 126 -11.43 18.00 11.03
CA GLN A 126 -10.32 18.59 11.77
C GLN A 126 -9.46 17.50 12.42
N ALA A 127 -8.16 17.51 12.10
CA ALA A 127 -7.15 16.78 12.86
C ALA A 127 -6.87 17.56 14.17
N LYS A 128 -7.39 17.06 15.28
CA LYS A 128 -7.25 17.69 16.60
C LYS A 128 -6.17 16.98 17.41
N SER A 129 -5.32 17.74 18.08
CA SER A 129 -4.35 17.22 19.05
C SER A 129 -5.10 16.54 20.20
N LEU A 130 -4.63 15.37 20.63
CA LEU A 130 -5.25 14.61 21.72
C LEU A 130 -4.82 15.08 23.11
N SER A 131 -3.69 15.76 23.21
CA SER A 131 -3.17 16.34 24.44
C SER A 131 -2.20 17.47 24.12
N ASP A 132 -2.09 18.47 25.00
CA ASP A 132 -1.09 19.53 24.88
C ASP A 132 0.35 19.01 25.06
N LYS A 133 0.52 17.82 25.63
CA LYS A 133 1.83 17.19 25.89
C LYS A 133 2.25 16.18 24.80
N LEU A 134 1.31 15.67 24.02
CA LEU A 134 1.53 14.65 22.99
C LEU A 134 1.21 15.25 21.63
N SER A 135 2.17 15.24 20.72
CA SER A 135 1.98 15.73 19.34
C SER A 135 1.08 14.84 18.47
N LEU A 136 0.30 13.94 19.09
CA LEU A 136 -0.51 12.94 18.40
C LEU A 136 -1.92 13.47 18.15
N THR A 137 -2.39 13.37 16.90
CA THR A 137 -3.73 13.79 16.51
C THR A 137 -4.73 12.63 16.55
N ASN A 138 -6.02 12.96 16.62
CA ASN A 138 -7.11 12.00 16.44
C ASN A 138 -7.00 11.20 15.13
N ALA A 139 -6.57 11.83 14.04
CA ALA A 139 -6.38 11.18 12.74
C ALA A 139 -5.22 10.16 12.77
N GLN A 140 -4.14 10.46 13.48
CA GLN A 140 -3.00 9.55 13.67
C GLN A 140 -3.35 8.37 14.59
N LEU A 141 -4.10 8.61 15.67
CA LEU A 141 -4.61 7.53 16.51
C LEU A 141 -5.56 6.62 15.72
N ALA A 142 -6.48 7.22 14.95
CA ALA A 142 -7.37 6.48 14.06
C ALA A 142 -6.58 5.66 13.04
N SER A 143 -5.46 6.19 12.53
CA SER A 143 -4.59 5.48 11.60
C SER A 143 -4.04 4.19 12.21
N VAL A 144 -3.60 4.21 13.47
CA VAL A 144 -3.17 3.01 14.18
C VAL A 144 -4.34 2.04 14.39
N VAL A 145 -5.43 2.52 14.98
CA VAL A 145 -6.57 1.66 15.37
C VAL A 145 -7.21 1.00 14.16
N VAL A 146 -7.53 1.77 13.11
CA VAL A 146 -8.18 1.26 11.90
C VAL A 146 -7.25 0.30 11.16
N THR A 147 -5.97 0.65 11.01
CA THR A 147 -4.99 -0.22 10.36
C THR A 147 -4.95 -1.60 11.00
N TRP A 148 -4.78 -1.68 12.32
CA TRP A 148 -4.68 -2.97 13.00
C TRP A 148 -6.00 -3.72 13.03
N THR A 149 -7.13 -3.00 13.09
CA THR A 149 -8.47 -3.59 12.94
C THR A 149 -8.67 -4.24 11.58
N LEU A 150 -7.99 -3.77 10.53
CA LEU A 150 -8.04 -4.37 9.19
C LEU A 150 -6.99 -5.47 8.99
N ILE A 151 -5.75 -5.23 9.43
CA ILE A 151 -4.62 -6.15 9.23
C ILE A 151 -4.80 -7.42 10.05
N VAL A 152 -5.18 -7.34 11.33
CA VAL A 152 -5.24 -8.53 12.20
C VAL A 152 -6.26 -9.55 11.69
N PRO A 153 -7.53 -9.19 11.42
CA PRO A 153 -8.50 -10.14 10.88
C PRO A 153 -8.07 -10.69 9.53
N LEU A 154 -7.56 -9.84 8.62
CA LEU A 154 -7.08 -10.29 7.32
C LEU A 154 -5.95 -11.32 7.46
N ALA A 155 -5.00 -11.07 8.35
CA ALA A 155 -3.88 -11.98 8.61
C ALA A 155 -4.37 -13.32 9.19
N VAL A 156 -5.36 -13.29 10.10
CA VAL A 156 -5.98 -14.50 10.66
C VAL A 156 -6.72 -15.29 9.57
N VAL A 157 -7.53 -14.62 8.76
CA VAL A 157 -8.26 -15.24 7.63
C VAL A 157 -7.27 -15.86 6.65
N LEU A 158 -6.23 -15.14 6.24
CA LEU A 158 -5.22 -15.67 5.33
C LEU A 158 -4.43 -16.82 5.94
N LYS A 159 -4.17 -16.83 7.25
CA LYS A 159 -3.45 -17.93 7.90
C LYS A 159 -4.31 -19.18 8.03
N ARG A 160 -5.59 -19.04 8.38
CA ARG A 160 -6.46 -20.16 8.78
C ARG A 160 -7.43 -20.65 7.70
N SER A 161 -7.70 -19.89 6.64
CA SER A 161 -8.69 -20.27 5.62
C SER A 161 -8.10 -21.02 4.42
N VAL A 162 -8.97 -21.77 3.73
CA VAL A 162 -8.68 -22.40 2.43
C VAL A 162 -8.30 -21.34 1.38
N TRP A 163 -8.90 -20.16 1.45
CA TRP A 163 -8.59 -19.05 0.54
C TRP A 163 -7.12 -18.61 0.67
N GLY A 164 -6.62 -18.44 1.90
CA GLY A 164 -5.22 -18.11 2.14
C GLY A 164 -4.26 -19.23 1.72
N THR A 165 -4.63 -20.49 1.92
CA THR A 165 -3.85 -21.64 1.41
C THR A 165 -3.81 -21.66 -0.12
N THR A 166 -4.92 -21.32 -0.78
CA THR A 166 -5.00 -21.23 -2.24
C THR A 166 -4.09 -20.12 -2.78
N ILE A 167 -4.09 -18.94 -2.16
CA ILE A 167 -3.20 -17.82 -2.52
C ILE A 167 -1.73 -18.24 -2.44
N ARG A 168 -1.33 -18.86 -1.32
CA ARG A 168 0.05 -19.34 -1.14
C ARG A 168 0.41 -20.43 -2.15
N ALA A 169 -0.51 -21.35 -2.47
CA ALA A 169 -0.29 -22.39 -3.46
C ALA A 169 0.00 -21.78 -4.85
N VAL A 170 -0.79 -20.79 -5.27
CA VAL A 170 -0.57 -20.06 -6.54
C VAL A 170 0.77 -19.33 -6.53
N GLY A 171 1.11 -18.66 -5.43
CA GLY A 171 2.39 -17.93 -5.28
C GLY A 171 3.64 -18.81 -5.23
N ASN A 172 3.47 -20.11 -4.96
CA ASN A 172 4.56 -21.09 -4.97
C ASN A 172 4.75 -21.70 -6.36
N SER A 173 3.68 -22.20 -6.98
CA SER A 173 3.72 -22.71 -8.36
C SER A 173 2.33 -22.63 -8.99
N VAL A 174 2.20 -21.76 -10.00
CA VAL A 174 0.98 -21.61 -10.79
C VAL A 174 0.62 -22.93 -11.48
N GLU A 175 1.61 -23.67 -11.97
CA GLU A 175 1.38 -24.94 -12.66
C GLU A 175 0.88 -26.02 -11.69
N ALA A 176 1.52 -26.19 -10.54
CA ALA A 176 1.08 -27.16 -9.54
C ALA A 176 -0.31 -26.81 -8.97
N ALA A 177 -0.59 -25.51 -8.80
CA ALA A 177 -1.91 -25.05 -8.37
C ALA A 177 -3.00 -25.41 -9.41
N ARG A 178 -2.73 -25.22 -10.71
CA ARG A 178 -3.66 -25.61 -11.79
C ARG A 178 -3.88 -27.11 -11.84
N ARG A 179 -2.84 -27.93 -11.65
CA ARG A 179 -2.97 -29.40 -11.58
C ARG A 179 -3.84 -29.87 -10.40
N ARG A 180 -3.94 -29.07 -9.34
CA ARG A 180 -4.86 -29.28 -8.21
C ARG A 180 -6.25 -28.68 -8.42
N GLY A 181 -6.59 -28.22 -9.62
CA GLY A 181 -7.91 -27.66 -9.95
C GLY A 181 -8.14 -26.22 -9.48
N ILE A 182 -7.11 -25.52 -9.02
CA ILE A 182 -7.25 -24.12 -8.56
C ILE A 182 -7.47 -23.21 -9.77
N ASN A 183 -8.56 -22.44 -9.75
CA ASN A 183 -8.82 -21.40 -10.74
C ASN A 183 -7.96 -20.15 -10.46
N VAL A 184 -6.73 -20.16 -10.97
CA VAL A 184 -5.74 -19.07 -10.78
C VAL A 184 -6.28 -17.69 -11.18
N PRO A 185 -6.97 -17.50 -12.33
CA PRO A 185 -7.55 -16.21 -12.68
C PRO A 185 -8.52 -15.65 -11.62
N ARG A 186 -9.31 -16.50 -10.96
CA ARG A 186 -10.20 -16.06 -9.86
C ARG A 186 -9.42 -15.65 -8.61
N VAL A 187 -8.31 -16.33 -8.32
CA VAL A 187 -7.41 -15.96 -7.20
C VAL A 187 -6.82 -14.57 -7.43
N TYR A 188 -6.33 -14.28 -8.64
CA TYR A 188 -5.83 -12.95 -8.97
C TYR A 188 -6.92 -11.88 -8.83
N LEU A 189 -8.11 -12.13 -9.38
CA LEU A 189 -9.23 -11.18 -9.23
C LEU A 189 -9.57 -10.88 -7.78
N ALA A 190 -9.68 -11.90 -6.93
CA ALA A 190 -9.98 -11.73 -5.51
C ALA A 190 -8.88 -10.92 -4.80
N CYS A 191 -7.60 -11.22 -5.07
CA CYS A 191 -6.49 -10.50 -4.49
C CYS A 191 -6.42 -9.04 -4.95
N PHE A 192 -6.66 -8.78 -6.24
CA PHE A 192 -6.70 -7.42 -6.77
C PHE A 192 -7.89 -6.62 -6.23
N ALA A 193 -9.07 -7.23 -6.10
CA ALA A 193 -10.24 -6.59 -5.50
C ALA A 193 -9.99 -6.23 -4.03
N ILE A 194 -9.62 -7.21 -3.21
CA ILE A 194 -9.46 -7.04 -1.76
C ILE A 194 -8.24 -6.18 -1.44
N GLY A 195 -7.11 -6.41 -2.11
CA GLY A 195 -5.91 -5.59 -1.96
C GLY A 195 -6.23 -4.13 -2.29
N SER A 196 -6.81 -3.88 -3.45
CA SER A 196 -7.15 -2.50 -3.84
C SER A 196 -8.18 -1.85 -2.90
N ALA A 197 -9.17 -2.60 -2.42
CA ALA A 197 -10.14 -2.10 -1.43
C ALA A 197 -9.47 -1.63 -0.12
N LEU A 198 -8.39 -2.29 0.33
CA LEU A 198 -7.65 -1.91 1.55
C LEU A 198 -6.93 -0.56 1.41
N LEU A 199 -6.71 -0.06 0.19
CA LEU A 199 -6.18 1.29 0.00
C LEU A 199 -7.20 2.39 0.29
N ALA A 200 -8.51 2.11 0.23
CA ALA A 200 -9.53 3.12 0.52
C ALA A 200 -9.46 3.68 1.95
N PRO A 201 -9.44 2.85 3.02
CA PRO A 201 -9.24 3.36 4.38
C PRO A 201 -7.86 4.01 4.55
N ALA A 202 -6.81 3.49 3.89
CA ALA A 202 -5.48 4.08 3.95
C ALA A 202 -5.45 5.51 3.33
N ALA A 203 -6.11 5.67 2.19
CA ALA A 203 -6.30 6.95 1.50
C ALA A 203 -7.11 7.94 2.35
N PHE A 204 -8.19 7.48 2.98
CA PHE A 204 -8.97 8.29 3.90
C PHE A 204 -8.11 8.80 5.07
N LEU A 205 -7.40 7.90 5.74
CA LEU A 205 -6.59 8.22 6.92
C LEU A 205 -5.43 9.17 6.59
N GLN A 206 -4.76 8.96 5.45
CA GLN A 206 -3.74 9.88 4.97
C GLN A 206 -4.30 11.27 4.65
N THR A 207 -5.39 11.33 3.88
CA THR A 207 -6.00 12.61 3.46
C THR A 207 -6.57 13.37 4.66
N TRP A 208 -7.10 12.66 5.67
CA TRP A 208 -7.53 13.28 6.92
C TRP A 208 -6.36 13.80 7.76
N SER A 209 -5.23 13.06 7.79
CA SER A 209 -4.09 13.41 8.64
C SER A 209 -3.26 14.56 8.08
N VAL A 210 -2.93 14.51 6.79
CA VAL A 210 -1.95 15.42 6.15
C VAL A 210 -2.39 15.91 4.78
N GLY A 211 -3.62 15.60 4.34
CA GLY A 211 -4.08 15.89 2.99
C GLY A 211 -3.39 15.03 1.92
N ALA A 212 -3.59 15.41 0.67
CA ALA A 212 -3.03 14.70 -0.48
C ALA A 212 -2.86 15.61 -1.71
N THR A 213 -2.00 15.17 -2.62
CA THR A 213 -1.82 15.73 -3.96
C THR A 213 -1.94 14.60 -4.99
N PRO A 214 -2.15 14.87 -6.28
CA PRO A 214 -2.19 13.81 -7.30
C PRO A 214 -0.88 13.00 -7.38
N THR A 215 0.25 13.63 -7.04
CA THR A 215 1.60 13.04 -7.13
C THR A 215 1.91 12.04 -6.02
N VAL A 216 1.12 12.00 -4.95
CA VAL A 216 1.39 11.14 -3.77
C VAL A 216 1.31 9.64 -4.09
N GLY A 217 0.64 9.27 -5.20
CA GLY A 217 0.48 7.88 -5.61
C GLY A 217 1.79 7.14 -5.84
N LEU A 218 2.80 7.80 -6.44
CA LEU A 218 4.11 7.19 -6.66
C LEU A 218 4.81 6.90 -5.34
N HIS A 219 4.80 7.86 -4.41
CA HIS A 219 5.37 7.71 -3.08
C HIS A 219 4.77 6.50 -2.33
N VAL A 220 3.43 6.40 -2.33
CA VAL A 220 2.72 5.26 -1.72
C VAL A 220 3.07 3.95 -2.41
N ALA A 221 3.12 3.92 -3.74
CA ALA A 221 3.46 2.70 -4.48
C ALA A 221 4.89 2.21 -4.16
N LEU A 222 5.86 3.11 -4.05
CA LEU A 222 7.25 2.75 -3.72
C LEU A 222 7.38 2.22 -2.29
N ILE A 223 6.74 2.87 -1.31
CA ILE A 223 6.73 2.40 0.09
C ILE A 223 6.04 1.04 0.19
N ALA A 224 4.83 0.90 -0.37
CA ALA A 224 4.08 -0.35 -0.37
C ALA A 224 4.93 -1.48 -0.94
N THR A 225 5.60 -1.20 -2.07
CA THR A 225 6.47 -2.14 -2.75
C THR A 225 7.65 -2.56 -1.90
N ALA A 226 8.40 -1.60 -1.37
CA ALA A 226 9.59 -1.92 -0.59
C ALA A 226 9.23 -2.66 0.70
N VAL A 227 8.22 -2.19 1.45
CA VAL A 227 7.71 -2.86 2.66
C VAL A 227 7.27 -4.29 2.37
N THR A 228 6.59 -4.52 1.23
CA THR A 228 6.17 -5.86 0.78
C THR A 228 7.34 -6.76 0.40
N LEU A 229 8.31 -6.25 -0.37
CA LEU A 229 9.47 -7.01 -0.81
C LEU A 229 10.36 -7.43 0.36
N ILE A 230 10.57 -6.52 1.32
CA ILE A 230 11.33 -6.77 2.55
C ILE A 230 10.57 -7.74 3.45
N GLY A 231 9.25 -7.55 3.61
CA GLY A 231 8.39 -8.51 4.32
C GLY A 231 8.41 -9.90 3.69
N GLY A 232 8.64 -9.96 2.38
CA GLY A 232 8.80 -11.17 1.58
C GLY A 232 7.54 -12.03 1.51
N LYS A 233 7.66 -13.25 0.97
CA LYS A 233 6.58 -14.24 0.94
C LYS A 233 6.20 -14.79 2.33
N ARG A 234 6.77 -14.26 3.42
CA ARG A 234 6.55 -14.69 4.81
C ARG A 234 5.16 -14.29 5.36
N GLY A 235 4.43 -13.44 4.63
CA GLY A 235 3.00 -13.19 4.81
C GLY A 235 2.68 -11.79 5.33
N VAL A 236 1.39 -11.54 5.56
CA VAL A 236 0.85 -10.23 5.98
C VAL A 236 1.52 -9.67 7.24
N TRP A 237 1.82 -10.54 8.21
CA TRP A 237 2.43 -10.12 9.48
C TRP A 237 3.84 -9.55 9.31
N SER A 238 4.70 -10.18 8.49
CA SER A 238 6.05 -9.65 8.28
C SER A 238 6.01 -8.33 7.52
N THR A 239 5.12 -8.19 6.54
CA THR A 239 4.89 -6.92 5.84
C THR A 239 4.44 -5.81 6.80
N ALA A 240 3.51 -6.10 7.70
CA ALA A 240 3.02 -5.11 8.67
C ALA A 240 4.13 -4.64 9.63
N VAL A 241 4.93 -5.57 10.16
CA VAL A 241 6.06 -5.24 11.05
C VAL A 241 7.10 -4.37 10.34
N VAL A 242 7.43 -4.67 9.08
CA VAL A 242 8.36 -3.86 8.29
C VAL A 242 7.80 -2.45 8.06
N GLY A 243 6.50 -2.32 7.76
CA GLY A 243 5.87 -1.01 7.58
C GLY A 243 5.95 -0.15 8.84
N VAL A 244 5.65 -0.74 10.00
CA VAL A 244 5.77 -0.04 11.29
C VAL A 244 7.21 0.35 11.58
N ALA A 245 8.15 -0.57 11.39
CA ALA A 245 9.57 -0.30 11.60
C ALA A 245 10.07 0.85 10.69
N LEU A 246 9.66 0.86 9.42
CA LEU A 246 10.02 1.91 8.48
C LEU A 246 9.49 3.28 8.92
N GLY A 247 8.23 3.36 9.34
CA GLY A 247 7.65 4.62 9.85
C GLY A 247 8.31 5.11 11.12
N VAL A 248 8.68 4.19 12.04
CA VAL A 248 9.44 4.53 13.26
C VAL A 248 10.81 5.07 12.91
N VAL A 249 11.55 4.44 11.98
CA VAL A 249 12.85 4.93 11.53
C VAL A 249 12.74 6.31 10.89
N GLN A 250 11.73 6.53 10.05
CA GLN A 250 11.49 7.84 9.41
C GLN A 250 11.11 8.94 10.42
N ALA A 251 10.36 8.61 11.46
CA ALA A 251 10.01 9.61 12.47
C ALA A 251 11.20 9.92 13.40
N LEU A 252 11.96 8.90 13.79
CA LEU A 252 13.18 9.09 14.59
C LEU A 252 14.27 9.85 13.82
N SER A 253 14.27 9.80 12.49
CA SER A 253 15.24 10.57 11.70
C SER A 253 15.11 12.08 11.91
N LEU A 254 13.96 12.58 12.38
CA LEU A 254 13.77 14.00 12.74
C LEU A 254 14.64 14.45 13.91
N LEU A 255 15.15 13.52 14.71
CA LEU A 255 16.07 13.84 15.81
C LEU A 255 17.46 14.24 15.32
N VAL A 256 17.82 13.81 14.11
CA VAL A 256 19.17 13.95 13.55
C VAL A 256 19.16 14.82 12.30
N PHE A 257 18.12 14.70 11.49
CA PHE A 257 18.00 15.37 10.19
C PHE A 257 16.86 16.39 10.19
N PRO A 258 17.01 17.51 9.47
CA PRO A 258 15.90 18.43 9.21
C PRO A 258 14.72 17.74 8.53
N SER A 259 13.51 18.24 8.75
CA SER A 259 12.26 17.64 8.21
C SER A 259 12.26 17.44 6.70
N GLY A 260 12.92 18.34 5.94
CA GLY A 260 13.05 18.21 4.48
C GLY A 260 13.82 16.96 4.01
N TRP A 261 14.59 16.30 4.89
CA TRP A 261 15.34 15.08 4.58
C TRP A 261 14.61 13.79 4.92
N GLN A 262 13.43 13.84 5.54
CA GLN A 262 12.71 12.62 5.98
C GLN A 262 12.44 11.65 4.85
N GLU A 263 12.00 12.15 3.68
CA GLU A 263 11.78 11.32 2.50
C GLU A 263 13.09 10.71 2.01
N GLY A 264 14.16 11.50 1.96
CA GLY A 264 15.50 11.03 1.60
C GLY A 264 16.00 9.89 2.49
N VAL A 265 15.82 10.01 3.81
CA VAL A 265 16.16 8.94 4.77
C VAL A 265 15.33 7.69 4.52
N THR A 266 14.03 7.85 4.27
CA THR A 266 13.13 6.72 4.00
C THR A 266 13.58 5.96 2.76
N PHE A 267 13.82 6.67 1.65
CA PHE A 267 14.29 6.04 0.42
C PHE A 267 15.70 5.48 0.52
N LEU A 268 16.59 6.10 1.31
CA LEU A 268 17.91 5.54 1.59
C LEU A 268 17.80 4.21 2.36
N VAL A 269 16.96 4.14 3.39
CA VAL A 269 16.71 2.90 4.13
C VAL A 269 16.13 1.84 3.20
N LEU A 270 15.14 2.19 2.36
CA LEU A 270 14.59 1.26 1.39
C LEU A 270 15.65 0.75 0.40
N PHE A 271 16.48 1.64 -0.13
CA PHE A 271 17.59 1.29 -1.02
C PHE A 271 18.56 0.32 -0.35
N LEU A 272 19.01 0.63 0.87
CA LEU A 272 19.94 -0.22 1.61
C LEU A 272 19.34 -1.60 1.89
N VAL A 273 18.09 -1.68 2.33
CA VAL A 273 17.47 -2.98 2.62
C VAL A 273 17.27 -3.79 1.34
N VAL A 274 16.86 -3.18 0.24
CA VAL A 274 16.73 -3.87 -1.06
C VAL A 274 18.08 -4.38 -1.56
N VAL A 275 19.14 -3.58 -1.46
CA VAL A 275 20.49 -4.00 -1.85
C VAL A 275 20.96 -5.17 -0.97
N VAL A 276 20.86 -5.05 0.35
CA VAL A 276 21.30 -6.11 1.27
C VAL A 276 20.51 -7.40 1.06
N THR A 277 19.19 -7.32 0.90
CA THR A 277 18.35 -8.50 0.66
C THR A 277 18.60 -9.12 -0.73
N GLY A 278 18.81 -8.30 -1.76
CA GLY A 278 19.19 -8.75 -3.10
C GLY A 278 20.53 -9.46 -3.12
N LEU A 279 21.56 -8.89 -2.48
CA LEU A 279 22.88 -9.50 -2.36
C LEU A 279 22.84 -10.82 -1.58
N ALA A 280 22.05 -10.89 -0.51
CA ALA A 280 21.87 -12.12 0.26
C ALA A 280 21.22 -13.24 -0.56
N GLN A 281 20.28 -12.90 -1.46
CA GLN A 281 19.68 -13.87 -2.39
C GLN A 281 20.67 -14.33 -3.44
N ALA A 282 21.46 -13.42 -4.02
CA ALA A 282 22.49 -13.75 -5.01
C ALA A 282 23.53 -14.72 -4.45
N ARG A 283 23.98 -14.53 -3.20
CA ARG A 283 24.92 -15.44 -2.52
C ARG A 283 24.36 -16.85 -2.35
N LYS A 284 23.09 -17.00 -1.97
CA LYS A 284 22.46 -18.32 -1.82
C LYS A 284 22.40 -19.11 -3.13
N LEU A 285 22.25 -18.43 -4.26
CA LEU A 285 22.24 -19.06 -5.58
C LEU A 285 23.65 -19.41 -6.08
N GLY A 286 24.66 -18.64 -5.67
CA GLY A 286 26.07 -18.94 -5.98
C GLY A 286 26.60 -20.22 -5.33
N HIS A 287 26.02 -20.64 -4.19
CA HIS A 287 26.39 -21.90 -3.51
C HIS A 287 25.70 -23.15 -4.09
N LEU A 288 24.80 -22.99 -5.07
CA LEU A 288 24.08 -24.10 -5.73
C LEU A 288 24.61 -24.38 -7.15
N ARG A 289 25.77 -23.82 -7.50
CA ARG A 289 26.49 -24.07 -8.75
C ARG A 289 27.78 -24.84 -8.48
#